data_AF-A0A6C2UM92-F1
#
_entry.id   AF-A0A6C2UM92-F1
#
_cell.length_a   1.000
_cell.length_b   1.000
_cell.length_c   1.000
_cell.angle_alpha   90.00
_cell.angle_beta   90.00
_cell.angle_gamma   90.00
#
_symmetry.space_group_name_H-M   'P 1'
#
loop_
_entity.id
_entity.type
_entity.pdbx_description
1 polymer ?
#
loop_
_entity_poly.entity_id
_entity_poly.type
_entity_poly.pdbx_seq_one_letter_code
_entity_poly.pdbx_strand_id
1 'polypeptide(L)' 'MTSFITQFIVALIAVGIPLSILGLINALRKKQPGCSGSHDCVVYKGEKVQCPSCDLREFKAQLAAAQQQQQD' A
#
# COMPACT_ATOMS: atom_id res chain seq x y z
N MET A 1 21.33 8.95 39.80
CA MET A 1 20.14 9.41 39.04
C MET A 1 20.45 9.64 37.57
N THR A 2 21.53 10.33 37.21
CA THR A 2 21.93 10.60 35.83
C THR A 2 22.03 9.35 34.96
N SER A 3 22.74 8.30 35.40
CA SER A 3 22.90 7.06 34.61
C SER A 3 21.58 6.33 34.34
N PHE A 4 20.65 6.34 35.30
CA PHE A 4 19.33 5.74 35.13
C PHE A 4 18.52 6.50 34.08
N ILE A 5 18.54 7.83 34.13
CA ILE A 5 17.88 8.68 33.14
C ILE A 5 18.48 8.43 31.74
N THR A 6 19.80 8.33 31.63
CA THR A 6 20.47 8.06 30.34
C THR A 6 20.05 6.70 29.77
N GLN A 7 20.08 5.64 30.57
CA GLN A 7 19.68 4.30 30.12
C GLN A 7 18.19 4.24 29.75
N PHE A 8 17.34 4.93 30.50
CA PHE A 8 15.91 5.04 30.23
C PHE A 8 15.65 5.73 28.88
N ILE A 9 16.33 6.85 28.61
CA ILE A 9 16.23 7.56 27.33
C ILE A 9 16.72 6.68 26.18
N VAL A 10 17.85 5.99 26.35
CA VAL A 10 18.37 5.08 25.31
C VAL A 10 17.38 3.95 25.01
N ALA A 11 16.76 3.36 26.03
CA ALA A 11 15.73 2.33 25.85
C ALA A 11 14.51 2.86 25.11
N LEU A 12 14.03 4.07 25.43
CA LEU A 12 12.92 4.71 24.73
C LEU A 12 13.24 4.97 23.25
N ILE A 13 14.45 5.41 22.94
CA ILE A 13 14.87 5.64 21.56
C ILE A 13 14.98 4.31 20.81
N ALA A 14 15.61 3.30 21.43
CA ALA A 14 15.81 1.99 20.82
C ALA A 14 14.49 1.27 20.50
N VAL A 15 13.43 1.50 21.27
CA VAL A 15 12.11 0.89 21.03
C VAL A 15 11.19 1.82 20.23
N GLY A 16 11.22 3.13 20.49
CA GLY A 16 10.35 4.11 19.86
C GLY A 16 10.64 4.33 18.38
N ILE A 17 11.92 4.31 17.97
CA ILE A 17 12.28 4.48 16.56
C ILE A 17 11.77 3.29 15.72
N PRO A 18 12.06 2.01 16.05
CA PRO A 18 11.53 0.88 15.27
C PRO A 18 10.00 0.85 15.22
N LEU A 19 9.32 1.12 16.34
CA LEU A 19 7.85 1.14 16.39
C LEU A 19 7.26 2.25 15.52
N SER A 20 7.85 3.45 15.52
CA SER A 20 7.38 4.55 14.68
C SER A 20 7.58 4.26 13.19
N ILE A 21 8.70 3.64 12.81
CA ILE A 21 8.95 3.19 11.43
C ILE A 21 7.93 2.11 11.02
N LEU A 22 7.69 1.11 11.85
CA LEU A 22 6.67 0.07 11.57
C LEU A 22 5.27 0.67 11.47
N GLY A 23 4.94 1.63 12.33
CA GLY A 23 3.68 2.37 12.28
C GLY A 23 3.52 3.14 10.96
N LEU A 24 4.57 3.81 10.51
CA LEU A 24 4.59 4.54 9.24
C LEU A 24 4.43 3.58 8.05
N ILE A 25 5.17 2.48 8.03
CA ILE A 25 5.04 1.44 6.99
C ILE A 25 3.62 0.90 6.94
N ASN A 26 3.02 0.60 8.09
CA ASN A 26 1.64 0.11 8.16
C ASN A 26 0.62 1.14 7.67
N ALA A 27 0.83 2.43 8.00
CA ALA A 27 0.00 3.52 7.51
C ALA A 27 0.11 3.67 5.98
N LEU A 28 1.31 3.53 5.42
CA LEU A 28 1.54 3.56 3.99
C LEU A 28 0.93 2.34 3.28
N ARG A 29 0.98 1.14 3.87
CA ARG A 29 0.31 -0.06 3.36
C ARG A 29 -1.22 0.08 3.32
N LYS A 30 -1.83 0.86 4.21
CA LYS A 30 -3.27 1.17 4.10
C LYS A 30 -3.59 2.01 2.86
N LYS A 31 -2.65 2.84 2.39
CA LYS A 31 -2.80 3.62 1.14
C LYS A 31 -2.42 2.83 -0.11
N GLN A 32 -1.57 1.82 0.02
CA GLN A 32 -1.24 0.87 -1.04
C GLN A 32 -1.53 -0.55 -0.55
N PRO A 33 -2.81 -0.98 -0.52
CA PRO A 33 -3.09 -2.40 -0.33
C PRO A 33 -2.35 -3.13 -1.45
N GLY A 34 -1.56 -4.12 -1.07
CA GLY A 34 -0.69 -4.82 -2.01
C GLY A 34 -1.50 -5.23 -3.23
N CYS A 35 -1.13 -4.68 -4.39
CA CYS A 35 -1.58 -5.21 -5.67
C CYS A 35 -1.03 -6.64 -5.68
N SER A 36 -1.90 -7.63 -5.48
CA SER A 36 -1.47 -9.02 -5.52
C SER A 36 -0.81 -9.26 -6.86
N GLY A 37 0.33 -9.97 -6.88
CA GLY A 37 0.92 -10.44 -8.14
C GLY A 37 -0.02 -11.40 -8.88
N SER A 38 -1.06 -11.91 -8.20
CA SER A 38 -2.22 -12.54 -8.83
C SER A 38 -3.13 -11.44 -9.38
N HIS A 39 -3.61 -11.64 -10.61
CA HIS A 39 -4.38 -10.74 -11.46
C HIS A 39 -5.67 -10.11 -10.87
N ASP A 40 -5.91 -10.21 -9.57
CA ASP A 40 -7.11 -9.76 -8.89
C ASP A 40 -6.90 -8.37 -8.30
N CYS A 41 -7.66 -7.42 -8.85
CA CYS A 41 -7.83 -6.11 -8.25
C CYS A 41 -8.45 -6.29 -6.86
N VAL A 42 -7.66 -6.03 -5.82
CA VAL A 42 -8.04 -6.31 -4.44
C VAL A 42 -9.15 -5.34 -4.02
N VAL A 43 -10.29 -5.89 -3.62
CA VAL A 43 -11.38 -5.13 -3.01
C VAL A 43 -11.05 -4.99 -1.51
N TYR A 44 -10.75 -3.78 -1.07
CA TYR A 44 -10.46 -3.50 0.33
C TYR A 44 -11.62 -2.70 0.94
N LYS A 45 -12.27 -3.26 1.96
CA LYS A 45 -13.45 -2.66 2.62
C LYS A 45 -14.63 -2.32 1.68
N GLY A 46 -14.83 -3.11 0.63
CA GLY A 46 -15.92 -2.89 -0.33
C GLY A 46 -15.64 -1.83 -1.40
N GLU A 47 -14.50 -1.13 -1.30
CA GLU A 47 -14.02 -0.25 -2.37
C GLU A 47 -12.98 -0.98 -3.22
N LYS A 48 -13.10 -0.84 -4.55
CA LYS A 48 -12.06 -1.30 -5.48
C LYS A 48 -10.85 -0.40 -5.30
N VAL A 49 -9.75 -0.96 -4.81
CA VAL A 49 -8.51 -0.17 -4.73
C VAL A 49 -7.75 -0.35 -6.04
N GLN A 50 -7.77 0.69 -6.87
CA GLN A 50 -7.02 0.74 -8.12
C GLN A 50 -5.52 0.84 -7.80
N CYS A 51 -4.80 -0.26 -7.98
CA CYS A 51 -3.37 -0.20 -8.19
C CYS A 51 -3.08 0.15 -9.67
N PRO A 52 -1.89 0.70 -9.98
CA PRO A 52 -1.53 1.07 -11.35
C PRO A 52 -1.66 -0.08 -12.37
N SER A 53 -1.49 -1.33 -11.93
CA SER A 53 -1.69 -2.52 -12.76
C SER A 53 -3.16 -2.78 -13.10
N CYS A 54 -4.09 -2.40 -12.24
CA CYS A 54 -5.54 -2.49 -12.48
C CYS A 54 -6.00 -1.40 -13.46
N ASP A 55 -5.53 -0.17 -13.30
CA ASP A 55 -5.82 0.92 -14.25
C ASP A 55 -5.38 0.57 -15.67
N LEU A 56 -4.19 -0.03 -15.80
CA LEU A 56 -3.66 -0.45 -17.10
C LEU A 56 -4.52 -1.56 -17.75
N ARG A 57 -5.14 -2.44 -16.96
CA ARG A 57 -6.06 -3.48 -17.47
C ARG A 57 -7.39 -2.90 -17.89
N GLU A 58 -7.98 -2.02 -17.09
CA GLU A 58 -9.23 -1.34 -17.45
C GLU A 58 -9.04 -0.52 -18.73
N PHE A 59 -7.91 0.18 -18.88
CA PHE A 59 -7.59 0.92 -20.10
C PHE A 59 -7.42 0.00 -21.32
N LYS A 60 -6.70 -1.13 -21.19
CA LYS A 60 -6.58 -2.11 -22.29
C LYS A 60 -7.92 -2.74 -22.67
N ALA A 61 -8.78 -3.04 -21.69
CA ALA A 61 -10.11 -3.57 -21.93
C ALA A 61 -10.99 -2.56 -22.69
N GLN A 62 -10.94 -1.28 -22.31
CA GLN A 62 -11.64 -0.21 -23.03
C GLN A 62 -11.11 -0.04 -24.45
N LEU A 63 -9.79 -0.10 -24.64
CA LEU A 63 -9.18 -0.02 -25.97
C LEU A 63 -9.61 -1.18 -26.88
N ALA A 64 -9.66 -2.40 -26.34
CA ALA A 64 -10.10 -3.58 -27.08
C ALA A 64 -11.59 -3.51 -27.44
N ALA A 65 -12.44 -3.04 -26.52
CA ALA A 65 -13.87 -2.84 -26.79
C ALA A 65 -14.11 -1.76 -27.86
N ALA A 66 -13.33 -0.67 -27.83
CA ALA A 66 -13.40 0.39 -28.85
C ALA A 66 -12.95 -0.10 -30.24
N GLN A 67 -11.93 -0.96 -30.30
CA GLN A 67 -11.48 -1.57 -31.55
C GLN A 67 -12.51 -2.55 -32.13
N GLN A 68 -13.20 -3.30 -31.28
CA GLN A 68 -14.29 -4.19 -31.71
C GLN A 68 -15.47 -3.40 -32.29
N GLN A 69 -15.82 -2.26 -31.70
CA GLN A 69 -16.89 -1.38 -32.21
C GLN A 69 -16.56 -0.66 -33.54
N GLN A 70 -15.29 -0.63 -33.97
CA GLN A 70 -14.89 -0.07 -35.26
C GLN A 70 -14.79 -1.13 -36.37
N GLN A 71 -14.95 -2.41 -36.05
CA GLN A 71 -14.87 -3.53 -37.00
C GLN A 71 -16.24 -4.14 -37.35
N ASP A 72 -17.32 -3.69 -36.71
CA ASP A 72 -18.72 -3.90 -37.10
C ASP A 72 -19.25 -2.70 -37.90
#